data_AF-A0AAV2QZ62-F1
#
_entry.id   AF-A0AAV2QZ62-F1
#
_cell.length_a   1.000
_cell.length_b   1.000
_cell.length_c   1.000
_cell.angle_alpha   90.00
_cell.angle_beta   90.00
_cell.angle_gamma   90.00
#
_symmetry.space_group_name_H-M   'P 1'
#
loop_
_entity.id
_entity.type
_entity.pdbx_description
1 polymer ?
#
loop_
_entity_poly.entity_id
_entity_poly.type
_entity_poly.pdbx_seq_one_letter_code
_entity_poly.pdbx_strand_id
1 'polypeptide(L)'
;KLARAITSEVTDNDGLECAFPFEAIGSMCYYFSDEQRNFDEASNLCASLSHGHNCEVTLAMLDYGSNEDQALLDAAAARETIFWVGGETEDNIHWKWQDGRDIYLQARFWGYGQPNNPGNKCTSTKVTMNINFIRSYIYATECMEPLNFICQQGCPFDFRRIGNYCYFLSHEVGLGEVHWQDARDYCRSLVVPEGYYADLAVLGLLGQDDYRLMYELVAQLPGNGAWLGAFAENECEYKWIDGRTLPTSSIYWVYDDPGCGSSDRVCLYNNISYNQTYLHDYSDSDTHSFVCQMFHYD
;
A
#
# COMPACT_ATOMS: atom_id res chain seq x y z
N LYS A 1 37.92 0.19 28.37
CA LYS A 1 37.16 1.37 28.85
C LYS A 1 36.06 1.60 27.83
N LEU A 2 34.82 1.55 28.32
CA LEU A 2 33.58 1.40 27.57
C LEU A 2 33.37 2.48 26.51
N ALA A 3 32.81 2.04 25.38
CA ALA A 3 32.22 2.86 24.34
C ALA A 3 31.10 3.73 24.93
N ARG A 4 31.03 4.99 24.46
CA ARG A 4 30.09 6.00 24.93
C ARG A 4 29.10 6.28 23.81
N ALA A 5 27.85 5.88 24.07
CA ALA A 5 26.57 6.41 23.61
C ALA A 5 26.49 7.08 22.24
N ILE A 6 25.71 6.48 21.34
CA ILE A 6 25.00 7.20 20.28
C ILE A 6 23.56 7.30 20.75
N THR A 7 23.13 8.51 21.08
CA THR A 7 21.74 8.90 21.27
C THR A 7 21.50 10.11 20.39
N SER A 8 20.54 10.01 19.47
CA SER A 8 19.53 11.05 19.29
C SER A 8 18.46 10.49 18.35
N GLU A 9 17.41 9.98 18.96
CA GLU A 9 16.07 9.91 18.40
C GLU A 9 15.69 11.29 17.88
N VAL A 10 15.38 11.39 16.59
CA VAL A 10 14.60 12.49 16.04
C VAL A 10 13.21 11.91 15.82
N THR A 11 12.33 12.19 16.77
CA THR A 11 10.92 11.80 16.72
C THR A 11 10.17 12.77 15.82
N ASP A 12 9.91 12.37 14.57
CA ASP A 12 8.79 12.93 13.80
C ASP A 12 7.53 12.12 14.09
N ASN A 13 6.79 12.63 15.08
CA ASN A 13 5.34 12.67 15.30
C ASN A 13 4.33 11.66 14.70
N ASP A 14 4.68 10.42 14.35
CA ASP A 14 3.70 9.36 14.01
C ASP A 14 4.03 7.95 14.58
N GLY A 15 4.97 7.83 15.52
CA GLY A 15 5.17 6.59 16.30
C GLY A 15 5.73 5.38 15.53
N LEU A 16 5.93 5.47 14.21
CA LEU A 16 6.48 4.39 13.40
C LEU A 16 7.98 4.20 13.64
N GLU A 17 8.35 3.10 14.30
CA GLU A 17 9.75 2.71 14.51
C GLU A 17 10.20 1.74 13.41
N CYS A 18 11.02 2.24 12.49
CA CYS A 18 11.62 1.42 11.43
C CYS A 18 12.86 0.68 11.94
N ALA A 19 12.94 -0.62 11.66
CA ALA A 19 14.13 -1.40 12.00
C ALA A 19 15.34 -0.87 11.24
N PHE A 20 16.48 -0.70 11.91
CA PHE A 20 17.74 -0.33 11.26
C PHE A 20 18.04 -1.30 10.08
N PRO A 21 18.47 -0.81 8.90
CA PRO A 21 18.91 0.56 8.57
C PRO A 21 17.82 1.49 8.01
N PHE A 22 16.55 1.14 8.16
CA PHE A 22 15.45 1.91 7.58
C PHE A 22 15.09 3.12 8.45
N GLU A 23 14.65 4.18 7.79
CA GLU A 23 14.06 5.37 8.39
C GLU A 23 12.59 5.50 7.99
N ALA A 24 11.79 6.07 8.89
CA ALA A 24 10.38 6.33 8.64
C ALA A 24 10.21 7.55 7.73
N ILE A 25 9.43 7.40 6.67
CA ILE A 25 8.94 8.52 5.85
C ILE A 25 7.44 8.31 5.66
N GLY A 26 6.64 9.19 6.27
CA GLY A 26 5.20 8.97 6.39
C GLY A 26 4.92 7.66 7.14
N SER A 27 4.05 6.82 6.59
CA SER A 27 3.67 5.53 7.19
C SER A 27 4.53 4.34 6.75
N MET A 28 5.66 4.58 6.07
CA MET A 28 6.49 3.53 5.47
C MET A 28 7.95 3.66 5.85
N CYS A 29 8.68 2.54 5.77
CA CYS A 29 10.09 2.45 6.10
C CYS A 29 10.96 2.34 4.85
N TYR A 30 11.95 3.23 4.73
CA TYR A 30 12.84 3.33 3.58
C TYR A 30 14.31 3.30 3.98
N TYR A 31 15.14 2.69 3.14
CA TYR A 31 16.60 2.72 3.27
C TYR A 31 17.19 3.38 2.03
N PHE A 32 18.00 4.42 2.23
CA PHE A 32 18.72 5.11 1.15
C PHE A 32 20.15 4.58 1.10
N SER A 33 20.55 4.03 -0.04
CA SER A 33 21.91 3.51 -0.18
C SER A 33 22.95 4.62 -0.25
N ASP A 34 24.12 4.40 0.36
CA ASP A 34 25.31 5.23 0.15
C ASP A 34 26.11 4.78 -1.09
N GLU A 35 25.84 3.57 -1.59
CA GLU A 35 26.55 2.98 -2.71
C GLU A 35 25.75 3.00 -4.01
N GLN A 36 26.49 3.09 -5.12
CA GLN A 36 25.92 3.09 -6.46
C GLN A 36 25.94 1.70 -7.09
N ARG A 37 24.86 1.35 -7.79
CA ARG A 37 24.66 0.08 -8.49
C ARG A 37 23.83 0.28 -9.74
N ASN A 38 23.91 -0.67 -10.68
CA ASN A 38 22.88 -0.74 -11.72
C ASN A 38 21.54 -1.21 -11.12
N PHE A 39 20.45 -1.10 -11.87
CA PHE A 39 19.11 -1.36 -11.37
C PHE A 39 18.94 -2.79 -10.82
N ASP A 40 19.41 -3.80 -11.56
CA ASP A 40 19.29 -5.20 -11.17
C ASP A 40 20.09 -5.50 -9.90
N GLU A 41 21.31 -4.97 -9.79
CA GLU A 41 22.14 -5.09 -8.59
C GLU A 41 21.49 -4.40 -7.38
N ALA A 42 20.94 -3.19 -7.57
CA ALA A 42 20.23 -2.45 -6.53
C ALA A 42 19.00 -3.22 -6.03
N SER A 43 18.20 -3.75 -6.96
CA SER A 43 17.04 -4.61 -6.67
C SER A 43 17.44 -5.84 -5.83
N ASN A 44 18.49 -6.55 -6.25
CA ASN A 44 18.98 -7.72 -5.54
C ASN A 44 19.49 -7.39 -4.13
N LEU A 45 20.12 -6.22 -3.96
CA LEU A 45 20.56 -5.76 -2.64
C LEU A 45 19.38 -5.44 -1.72
N CYS A 46 18.34 -4.77 -2.21
CA CYS A 46 17.11 -4.56 -1.44
C CYS A 46 16.50 -5.90 -1.03
N ALA A 47 16.32 -6.83 -1.97
CA ALA A 47 15.78 -8.16 -1.69
C ALA A 47 16.59 -8.90 -0.61
N SER A 48 17.92 -8.76 -0.61
CA SER A 48 18.80 -9.41 0.38
C SER A 48 18.59 -8.93 1.82
N LEU A 49 18.07 -7.71 2.01
CA LEU A 49 17.73 -7.16 3.33
C LEU A 49 16.53 -7.89 3.95
N SER A 50 15.67 -8.51 3.14
CA SER A 50 14.50 -9.26 3.62
C SER A 50 14.88 -10.40 4.59
N HIS A 51 16.08 -10.98 4.51
CA HIS A 51 16.47 -12.06 5.43
C HIS A 51 16.57 -11.64 6.91
N GLY A 52 16.66 -10.33 7.18
CA GLY A 52 16.66 -9.78 8.54
C GLY A 52 15.29 -9.29 9.03
N HIS A 53 14.27 -9.30 8.16
CA HIS A 53 12.97 -8.70 8.42
C HIS A 53 11.85 -9.66 8.05
N ASN A 54 10.75 -9.71 8.80
CA ASN A 54 9.58 -10.55 8.46
C ASN A 54 8.72 -9.93 7.34
N CYS A 55 9.33 -9.22 6.40
CA CYS A 55 8.69 -8.51 5.31
C CYS A 55 9.56 -8.57 4.06
N GLU A 56 8.90 -8.50 2.90
CA GLU A 56 9.62 -8.33 1.64
C GLU A 56 10.25 -6.94 1.58
N VAL A 57 11.49 -6.83 1.11
CA VAL A 57 12.15 -5.56 0.85
C VAL A 57 12.44 -5.43 -0.63
N THR A 58 11.89 -4.41 -1.27
CA THR A 58 12.05 -4.15 -2.71
C THR A 58 12.72 -2.79 -2.93
N LEU A 59 12.99 -2.41 -4.18
CA LEU A 59 13.17 -1.00 -4.49
C LEU A 59 11.87 -0.24 -4.18
N ALA A 60 11.99 1.02 -3.78
CA ALA A 60 10.85 1.84 -3.40
C ALA A 60 9.89 2.01 -4.58
N MET A 61 8.60 1.85 -4.34
CA MET A 61 7.55 1.96 -5.36
C MET A 61 6.57 3.05 -4.96
N LEU A 62 6.25 3.91 -5.92
CA LEU A 62 5.28 4.98 -5.73
C LEU A 62 3.87 4.50 -6.09
N ASP A 63 2.86 5.23 -5.64
CA ASP A 63 1.47 4.91 -5.94
C ASP A 63 0.90 5.80 -7.06
N TYR A 64 0.39 7.00 -6.75
CA TYR A 64 -0.22 7.90 -7.75
C TYR A 64 0.16 9.38 -7.53
N GLY A 65 1.23 9.63 -6.78
CA GLY A 65 1.57 10.95 -6.28
C GLY A 65 0.73 11.32 -5.07
N SER A 66 0.57 10.37 -4.14
CA SER A 66 0.02 10.61 -2.80
C SER A 66 0.91 11.60 -2.02
N ASN A 67 0.47 12.00 -0.82
CA ASN A 67 1.28 12.85 0.03
C ASN A 67 2.53 12.09 0.52
N GLU A 68 2.42 10.78 0.70
CA GLU A 68 3.51 9.88 1.12
C GLU A 68 4.52 9.68 -0.03
N ASP A 69 4.03 9.48 -1.27
CA ASP A 69 4.89 9.49 -2.46
C ASP A 69 5.69 10.80 -2.54
N GLN A 70 5.02 11.91 -2.23
CA GLN A 70 5.63 13.21 -2.25
C GLN A 70 6.68 13.38 -1.13
N ALA A 71 6.38 12.91 0.08
CA ALA A 71 7.33 12.91 1.19
C ALA A 71 8.60 12.12 0.86
N LEU A 72 8.45 10.94 0.23
CA LEU A 72 9.59 10.14 -0.23
C LEU A 72 10.42 10.88 -1.28
N LEU A 73 9.77 11.51 -2.27
CA LEU A 73 10.45 12.27 -3.32
C LEU A 73 11.18 13.50 -2.75
N ASP A 74 10.61 14.17 -1.76
CA ASP A 74 11.25 15.31 -1.08
C ASP A 74 12.43 14.87 -0.22
N ALA A 75 12.31 13.74 0.48
CA ALA A 75 13.42 13.12 1.22
C ALA A 75 14.57 12.68 0.28
N ALA A 76 14.25 12.16 -0.91
CA ALA A 76 15.23 11.88 -1.94
C ALA A 76 15.89 13.17 -2.47
N ALA A 77 15.10 14.24 -2.66
CA ALA A 77 15.61 15.53 -3.14
C ALA A 77 16.61 16.16 -2.17
N ALA A 78 16.33 16.09 -0.87
CA ALA A 78 17.17 16.64 0.20
C ALA A 78 18.56 15.98 0.29
N ARG A 79 18.74 14.80 -0.29
CA ARG A 79 20.01 14.06 -0.31
C ARG A 79 20.93 14.41 -1.48
N GLU A 80 20.48 15.30 -2.36
CA GLU A 80 21.28 15.85 -3.47
C GLU A 80 21.90 14.80 -4.40
N THR A 81 21.28 13.62 -4.52
CA THR A 81 21.69 12.54 -5.43
C THR A 81 20.49 11.96 -6.17
N ILE A 82 20.76 11.01 -7.07
CA ILE A 82 19.77 10.33 -7.91
C ILE A 82 19.69 8.88 -7.42
N PHE A 83 18.46 8.43 -7.16
CA PHE A 83 18.22 7.08 -6.69
C PHE A 83 17.40 6.26 -7.68
N TRP A 84 17.69 4.97 -7.79
CA TRP A 84 16.76 3.99 -8.33
C TRP A 84 15.51 3.87 -7.46
N VAL A 85 14.36 3.78 -8.12
CA VAL A 85 13.05 3.37 -7.56
C VAL A 85 12.51 2.25 -8.46
N GLY A 86 11.67 1.36 -7.92
CA GLY A 86 11.39 0.02 -8.43
C GLY A 86 10.50 -0.08 -9.66
N GLY A 87 10.57 0.87 -10.58
CA GLY A 87 9.83 0.86 -11.84
C GLY A 87 10.71 0.49 -13.02
N GLU A 88 10.21 -0.34 -13.92
CA GLU A 88 10.89 -0.72 -15.15
C GLU A 88 9.90 -0.90 -16.31
N THR A 89 10.44 -0.98 -17.53
CA THR A 89 9.67 -1.33 -18.73
C THR A 89 10.39 -2.36 -19.57
N GLU A 90 9.66 -3.38 -20.00
CA GLU A 90 10.16 -4.43 -20.91
C GLU A 90 9.92 -4.10 -22.39
N ASP A 91 8.94 -3.25 -22.70
CA ASP A 91 8.48 -2.99 -24.07
C ASP A 91 8.35 -1.51 -24.44
N ASN A 92 8.86 -0.62 -23.59
CA ASN A 92 8.91 0.84 -23.73
C ASN A 92 7.57 1.56 -23.56
N ILE A 93 6.47 0.84 -23.37
CA ILE A 93 5.12 1.40 -23.35
C ILE A 93 4.43 1.07 -22.02
N HIS A 94 4.62 -0.16 -21.55
CA HIS A 94 4.06 -0.63 -20.29
C HIS A 94 5.13 -0.57 -19.22
N TRP A 95 4.92 0.32 -18.27
CA TRP A 95 5.77 0.46 -17.09
C TRP A 95 5.15 -0.31 -15.94
N LYS A 96 5.97 -1.05 -15.20
CA LYS A 96 5.54 -1.83 -14.04
C LYS A 96 6.43 -1.55 -12.85
N TRP A 97 5.81 -1.51 -11.68
CA TRP A 97 6.49 -1.63 -10.40
C TRP A 97 6.94 -3.08 -10.17
N GLN A 98 7.90 -3.31 -9.28
CA GLN A 98 8.41 -4.66 -8.96
C GLN A 98 7.34 -5.60 -8.40
N ASP A 99 6.27 -5.07 -7.82
CA ASP A 99 5.09 -5.83 -7.38
C ASP A 99 4.10 -6.16 -8.53
N GLY A 100 4.44 -5.80 -9.77
CA GLY A 100 3.67 -6.06 -10.97
C GLY A 100 2.59 -5.02 -11.29
N ARG A 101 2.32 -4.07 -10.38
CA ARG A 101 1.35 -2.98 -10.61
C ARG A 101 1.80 -2.11 -11.78
N ASP A 102 0.85 -1.69 -12.61
CA ASP A 102 1.14 -0.77 -13.71
C ASP A 102 1.48 0.64 -13.20
N ILE A 103 2.50 1.26 -13.80
CA ILE A 103 2.84 2.67 -13.57
C ILE A 103 2.09 3.49 -14.61
N TYR A 104 1.11 4.27 -14.16
CA TYR A 104 0.32 5.11 -15.04
C TYR A 104 1.17 6.23 -15.65
N LEU A 105 1.17 6.35 -16.98
CA LEU A 105 1.91 7.40 -17.70
C LEU A 105 1.48 8.82 -17.34
N GLN A 106 0.25 8.99 -16.83
CA GLN A 106 -0.29 10.28 -16.39
C GLN A 106 -0.10 10.54 -14.88
N ALA A 107 0.62 9.66 -14.18
CA ALA A 107 0.85 9.82 -12.76
C ALA A 107 1.65 11.11 -12.46
N ARG A 108 1.29 11.77 -11.35
CA ARG A 108 1.80 13.10 -11.01
C ARG A 108 3.28 13.12 -10.60
N PHE A 109 3.87 11.96 -10.36
CA PHE A 109 5.27 11.81 -10.01
C PHE A 109 6.21 11.82 -11.22
N TRP A 110 5.71 11.70 -12.46
CA TRP A 110 6.58 11.78 -13.64
C TRP A 110 7.11 13.19 -13.82
N GLY A 111 8.40 13.28 -14.17
CA GLY A 111 9.00 14.55 -14.55
C GLY A 111 8.36 15.10 -15.83
N TYR A 112 8.49 16.41 -16.07
CA TYR A 112 7.96 17.02 -17.28
C TYR A 112 8.53 16.34 -18.53
N GLY A 113 7.63 15.82 -19.39
CA GLY A 113 7.99 15.09 -20.60
C GLY A 113 8.49 13.66 -20.36
N GLN A 114 8.23 13.07 -19.19
CA GLN A 114 8.51 11.67 -18.88
C GLN A 114 7.24 10.80 -18.90
N PRO A 115 7.37 9.47 -19.07
CA PRO A 115 8.59 8.78 -19.50
C PRO A 115 8.93 9.14 -20.94
N ASN A 116 10.20 9.42 -21.23
CA ASN A 116 10.69 9.61 -22.59
C ASN A 116 11.72 8.56 -22.97
N ASN A 117 11.81 8.34 -24.28
CA ASN A 117 12.73 7.44 -24.99
C ASN A 117 12.22 5.98 -25.18
N PRO A 118 12.51 5.37 -26.34
CA PRO A 118 12.39 3.93 -26.54
C PRO A 118 13.57 3.17 -25.90
N GLY A 119 13.37 1.91 -25.54
CA GLY A 119 14.34 0.98 -24.95
C GLY A 119 13.96 0.51 -23.54
N ASN A 120 14.57 -0.59 -23.08
CA ASN A 120 14.41 -1.08 -21.72
C ASN A 120 14.96 -0.03 -20.75
N LYS A 121 14.09 0.50 -19.90
CA LYS A 121 14.40 1.63 -19.00
C LYS A 121 13.90 1.32 -17.61
N CYS A 122 14.57 1.96 -16.66
CA CYS A 122 14.30 1.86 -15.24
C CYS A 122 14.02 3.25 -14.69
N THR A 123 13.26 3.34 -13.60
CA THR A 123 12.85 4.62 -13.01
C THR A 123 13.88 5.11 -11.99
N SER A 124 14.32 6.35 -12.13
CA SER A 124 15.16 7.01 -11.13
C SER A 124 14.55 8.33 -10.66
N THR A 125 14.87 8.74 -9.44
CA THR A 125 14.50 10.06 -8.90
C THR A 125 15.40 11.13 -9.49
N LYS A 126 14.85 12.25 -9.94
CA LYS A 126 15.64 13.39 -10.39
C LYS A 126 15.09 14.67 -9.79
N VAL A 127 15.99 15.40 -9.14
CA VAL A 127 15.68 16.72 -8.58
C VAL A 127 15.43 17.70 -9.72
N THR A 128 14.27 18.35 -9.66
CA THR A 128 13.94 19.48 -10.53
C THR A 128 13.89 20.74 -9.67
N MET A 129 14.79 21.67 -9.97
CA MET A 129 14.86 22.96 -9.29
C MET A 129 14.03 23.99 -10.04
N ASN A 130 13.03 24.56 -9.37
CA ASN A 130 12.35 25.78 -9.79
C ASN A 130 12.68 26.89 -8.76
N ILE A 131 12.58 28.16 -9.15
CA ILE A 131 12.86 29.32 -8.28
C ILE A 131 12.05 29.34 -6.97
N ASN A 132 10.96 28.57 -6.88
CA ASN A 132 10.04 28.56 -5.74
C ASN A 132 9.95 27.21 -5.00
N PHE A 133 10.54 26.13 -5.51
CA PHE A 133 10.52 24.82 -4.86
C PHE A 133 11.60 23.89 -5.43
N ILE A 134 12.13 23.03 -4.56
CA ILE A 134 12.95 21.87 -4.92
C ILE A 134 12.02 20.67 -4.80
N ARG A 135 11.86 19.90 -5.87
CA ARG A 135 11.02 18.69 -5.88
C ARG A 135 11.68 17.61 -6.73
N SER A 136 11.63 16.36 -6.28
CA SER A 136 12.01 15.24 -7.13
C SER A 136 10.81 14.71 -7.90
N TYR A 137 11.08 14.23 -9.10
CA TYR A 137 10.16 13.47 -9.92
C TYR A 137 10.87 12.20 -10.38
N ILE A 138 10.12 11.21 -10.87
CA ILE A 138 10.73 10.04 -11.50
C ILE A 138 10.95 10.24 -13.00
N TYR A 139 12.02 9.64 -13.50
CA TYR A 139 12.49 9.73 -14.89
C TYR A 139 12.85 8.34 -15.43
N ALA A 140 12.58 8.13 -16.72
CA ALA A 140 13.08 6.97 -17.44
C ALA A 140 14.61 7.09 -17.64
N THR A 141 15.35 6.10 -17.15
CA THR A 141 16.82 6.10 -17.11
C THR A 141 17.36 4.76 -17.63
N GLU A 142 18.55 4.74 -18.22
CA GLU A 142 19.20 3.49 -18.66
C GLU A 142 19.49 2.59 -17.45
N CYS A 143 18.96 1.37 -17.42
CA CYS A 143 19.06 0.48 -16.26
C CYS A 143 20.50 0.15 -15.82
N MET A 144 21.47 0.33 -16.71
CA MET A 144 22.89 0.09 -16.45
C MET A 144 23.62 1.25 -15.76
N GLU A 145 22.97 2.41 -15.56
CA GLU A 145 23.59 3.55 -14.89
C GLU A 145 23.94 3.22 -13.43
N PRO A 146 25.12 3.61 -12.92
CA PRO A 146 25.47 3.43 -11.53
C PRO A 146 24.83 4.52 -10.68
N LEU A 147 23.68 4.23 -10.06
CA LEU A 147 22.96 5.18 -9.20
C LEU A 147 22.84 4.63 -7.78
N ASN A 148 22.65 5.53 -6.81
CA ASN A 148 22.19 5.15 -5.48
C ASN A 148 20.78 4.52 -5.63
N PHE A 149 20.24 3.91 -4.58
CA PHE A 149 18.93 3.27 -4.63
C PHE A 149 18.18 3.42 -3.31
N ILE A 150 16.85 3.42 -3.40
CA ILE A 150 15.98 3.44 -2.23
C ILE A 150 15.35 2.07 -2.10
N CYS A 151 15.60 1.37 -0.99
CA CYS A 151 14.84 0.19 -0.62
C CYS A 151 13.63 0.59 0.22
N GLN A 152 12.55 -0.16 0.10
CA GLN A 152 11.34 0.00 0.89
C GLN A 152 11.01 -1.32 1.59
N GLN A 153 10.70 -1.26 2.88
CA GLN A 153 10.04 -2.39 3.54
C GLN A 153 8.60 -2.47 3.02
N GLY A 154 8.29 -3.61 2.42
CA GLY A 154 6.97 -3.97 1.98
C GLY A 154 6.13 -4.53 3.13
N CYS A 155 5.01 -5.13 2.75
CA CYS A 155 4.14 -5.81 3.69
C CYS A 155 4.78 -7.13 4.17
N PRO A 156 4.32 -7.67 5.31
CA PRO A 156 4.63 -9.06 5.68
C PRO A 156 4.27 -10.03 4.53
N PHE A 157 4.97 -11.16 4.39
CA PHE A 157 4.84 -12.04 3.22
C PHE A 157 3.41 -12.52 2.89
N ASP A 158 2.55 -12.68 3.89
CA ASP A 158 1.15 -13.08 3.69
C ASP A 158 0.20 -11.89 3.41
N PHE A 159 0.75 -10.68 3.42
CA PHE A 159 0.03 -9.44 3.16
C PHE A 159 0.47 -8.86 1.83
N ARG A 160 -0.51 -8.36 1.10
CA ARG A 160 -0.33 -7.65 -0.14
C ARG A 160 -0.39 -6.15 0.09
N ARG A 161 0.50 -5.42 -0.58
CA ARG A 161 0.44 -3.95 -0.62
C ARG A 161 -0.65 -3.49 -1.59
N ILE A 162 -1.57 -2.67 -1.10
CA ILE A 162 -2.51 -1.91 -1.94
C ILE A 162 -2.48 -0.45 -1.47
N GLY A 163 -1.90 0.43 -2.29
CA GLY A 163 -1.55 1.77 -1.84
C GLY A 163 -0.50 1.73 -0.71
N ASN A 164 -0.73 2.51 0.35
CA ASN A 164 0.15 2.57 1.52
C ASN A 164 -0.21 1.57 2.63
N TYR A 165 -1.12 0.63 2.36
CA TYR A 165 -1.62 -0.30 3.37
C TYR A 165 -1.36 -1.75 2.96
N CYS A 166 -1.29 -2.60 3.97
CA CYS A 166 -1.09 -4.03 3.84
C CYS A 166 -2.41 -4.77 4.09
N TYR A 167 -2.80 -5.60 3.14
CA TYR A 167 -4.04 -6.37 3.19
C TYR A 167 -3.75 -7.86 3.09
N PHE A 168 -4.39 -8.63 3.96
CA PHE A 168 -4.39 -10.09 3.86
C PHE A 168 -5.68 -10.51 3.16
N LEU A 169 -5.55 -11.28 2.09
CA LEU A 169 -6.66 -11.71 1.24
C LEU A 169 -6.91 -13.20 1.44
N SER A 170 -8.00 -13.55 2.14
CA SER A 170 -8.26 -14.94 2.55
C SER A 170 -8.26 -15.93 1.37
N HIS A 171 -8.70 -15.49 0.20
CA HIS A 171 -8.75 -16.31 -1.01
C HIS A 171 -7.37 -16.59 -1.63
N GLU A 172 -6.41 -15.67 -1.53
CA GLU A 172 -5.06 -15.83 -2.09
C GLU A 172 -4.28 -16.94 -1.36
N VAL A 173 -4.58 -17.14 -0.07
CA VAL A 173 -3.98 -18.19 0.76
C VAL A 173 -4.85 -19.45 0.87
N GLY A 174 -5.95 -19.53 0.10
CA GLY A 174 -6.82 -20.71 0.04
C GLY A 174 -7.65 -20.98 1.30
N LEU A 175 -7.94 -19.96 2.10
CA LEU A 175 -8.89 -20.09 3.21
C LEU A 175 -10.33 -20.13 2.67
N GLY A 176 -11.15 -20.98 3.28
CA GLY A 176 -12.57 -21.07 2.96
C GLY A 176 -13.36 -19.84 3.39
N GLU A 177 -14.58 -19.72 2.87
CA GLU A 177 -15.53 -18.71 3.29
C GLU A 177 -16.00 -18.97 4.73
N VAL A 178 -16.13 -17.91 5.52
CA VAL A 178 -16.51 -17.97 6.95
C VAL A 178 -17.51 -16.89 7.31
N HIS A 179 -18.13 -17.01 8.48
CA HIS A 179 -18.98 -15.95 9.03
C HIS A 179 -18.16 -14.71 9.39
N TRP A 180 -18.81 -13.54 9.41
CA TRP A 180 -18.13 -12.27 9.64
C TRP A 180 -17.34 -12.23 10.95
N GLN A 181 -17.88 -12.79 12.04
CA GLN A 181 -17.19 -12.79 13.33
C GLN A 181 -15.95 -13.69 13.31
N ASP A 182 -16.05 -14.86 12.67
CA ASP A 182 -14.92 -15.78 12.50
C ASP A 182 -13.81 -15.14 11.64
N ALA A 183 -14.20 -14.40 10.58
CA ALA A 183 -13.26 -13.63 9.78
C ALA A 183 -12.53 -12.56 10.62
N ARG A 184 -13.27 -11.82 11.45
CA ARG A 184 -12.70 -10.80 12.34
C ARG A 184 -11.74 -11.40 13.35
N ASP A 185 -12.14 -12.50 13.99
CA ASP A 185 -11.31 -13.20 14.97
C ASP A 185 -10.03 -13.75 14.31
N TYR A 186 -10.14 -14.25 13.08
CA TYR A 186 -8.98 -14.65 12.29
C TYR A 186 -8.04 -13.47 12.03
N CYS A 187 -8.54 -12.34 11.51
CA CYS A 187 -7.72 -11.16 11.25
C CYS A 187 -6.96 -10.69 12.49
N ARG A 188 -7.62 -10.70 13.65
CA ARG A 188 -7.02 -10.33 14.95
C ARG A 188 -5.98 -11.32 15.47
N SER A 189 -6.01 -12.55 14.97
CA SER A 189 -5.04 -13.59 15.31
C SER A 189 -3.78 -13.57 14.44
N LEU A 190 -3.77 -12.78 13.36
CA LEU A 190 -2.62 -12.67 12.47
C LEU A 190 -1.41 -12.11 13.22
N VAL A 191 -0.27 -12.76 13.01
CA VAL A 191 1.01 -12.27 13.52
C VAL A 191 1.51 -11.17 12.58
N VAL A 192 1.52 -9.94 13.08
CA VAL A 192 2.03 -8.75 12.38
C VAL A 192 3.27 -8.20 13.09
N PRO A 193 4.08 -7.34 12.43
CA PRO A 193 5.22 -6.70 13.07
C PRO A 193 4.88 -5.94 14.35
N GLU A 194 5.87 -5.75 15.23
CA GLU A 194 5.72 -4.92 16.43
C GLU A 194 5.29 -3.50 16.06
N GLY A 195 4.41 -2.89 16.86
CA GLY A 195 3.79 -1.59 16.53
C GLY A 195 2.53 -1.68 15.66
N TYR A 196 2.15 -2.88 15.19
CA TYR A 196 0.97 -3.08 14.37
C TYR A 196 -0.04 -4.07 14.97
N TYR A 197 -1.28 -3.99 14.49
CA TYR A 197 -2.31 -5.02 14.64
C TYR A 197 -3.03 -5.25 13.30
N ALA A 198 -3.75 -6.35 13.18
CA ALA A 198 -4.64 -6.59 12.05
C ALA A 198 -6.09 -6.78 12.51
N ASP A 199 -7.02 -6.29 11.71
CA ASP A 199 -8.47 -6.49 11.88
C ASP A 199 -9.11 -6.47 10.47
N LEU A 200 -10.43 -6.62 10.35
CA LEU A 200 -11.10 -6.53 9.05
C LEU A 200 -10.85 -5.18 8.37
N ALA A 201 -10.67 -5.18 7.05
CA ALA A 201 -10.37 -3.97 6.30
C ALA A 201 -11.50 -2.94 6.37
N VAL A 202 -11.13 -1.66 6.41
CA VAL A 202 -12.06 -0.53 6.45
C VAL A 202 -11.80 0.41 5.27
N LEU A 203 -12.82 1.21 4.91
CA LEU A 203 -12.71 2.25 3.88
C LEU A 203 -12.74 3.64 4.50
N GLY A 204 -12.32 4.64 3.76
CA GLY A 204 -12.46 6.06 4.07
C GLY A 204 -11.40 6.60 5.01
N LEU A 205 -10.27 5.89 5.18
CA LEU A 205 -9.16 6.38 5.98
C LEU A 205 -8.49 7.56 5.25
N LEU A 206 -7.90 8.47 6.02
CA LEU A 206 -7.17 9.59 5.45
C LEU A 206 -5.96 9.06 4.65
N GLY A 207 -5.86 9.46 3.38
CA GLY A 207 -4.77 9.01 2.49
C GLY A 207 -4.99 7.64 1.84
N GLN A 208 -6.08 6.93 2.17
CA GLN A 208 -6.45 5.67 1.53
C GLN A 208 -7.13 5.92 0.17
N ASP A 209 -6.67 5.23 -0.86
CA ASP A 209 -7.34 5.19 -2.16
C ASP A 209 -8.38 4.07 -2.14
N ASP A 210 -9.56 4.37 -1.58
CA ASP A 210 -10.66 3.41 -1.44
C ASP A 210 -11.10 2.83 -2.77
N TYR A 211 -11.09 3.62 -3.84
CA TYR A 211 -11.54 3.17 -5.15
C TYR A 211 -10.58 2.13 -5.72
N ARG A 212 -9.27 2.39 -5.62
CA ARG A 212 -8.26 1.40 -6.00
C ARG A 212 -8.31 0.17 -5.12
N LEU A 213 -8.47 0.35 -3.80
CA LEU A 213 -8.62 -0.77 -2.89
C LEU A 213 -9.80 -1.66 -3.31
N MET A 214 -10.99 -1.08 -3.44
CA MET A 214 -12.19 -1.82 -3.86
C MET A 214 -12.03 -2.46 -5.24
N TYR A 215 -11.33 -1.82 -6.18
CA TYR A 215 -11.06 -2.38 -7.51
C TYR A 215 -10.08 -3.57 -7.46
N GLU A 216 -8.95 -3.42 -6.77
CA GLU A 216 -7.91 -4.45 -6.64
C GLU A 216 -8.38 -5.65 -5.84
N LEU A 217 -9.10 -5.42 -4.73
CA LEU A 217 -9.69 -6.49 -3.92
C LEU A 217 -10.64 -7.35 -4.75
N VAL A 218 -11.47 -6.72 -5.59
CA VAL A 218 -12.55 -7.42 -6.30
C VAL A 218 -12.15 -8.00 -7.64
N ALA A 219 -11.18 -7.40 -8.35
CA ALA A 219 -10.64 -7.97 -9.58
C ALA A 219 -10.07 -9.39 -9.39
N GLN A 220 -9.74 -9.75 -8.15
CA GLN A 220 -9.05 -11.00 -7.82
C GLN A 220 -9.88 -11.97 -6.95
N LEU A 221 -10.99 -11.50 -6.39
CA LEU A 221 -11.89 -12.34 -5.60
C LEU A 221 -12.68 -13.33 -6.49
N PRO A 222 -12.64 -14.64 -6.19
CA PRO A 222 -13.56 -15.58 -6.81
C PRO A 222 -14.96 -15.40 -6.23
N GLY A 223 -15.94 -15.01 -7.08
CA GLY A 223 -17.36 -15.10 -6.72
C GLY A 223 -17.83 -14.15 -5.62
N ASN A 224 -18.55 -14.67 -4.62
CA ASN A 224 -19.56 -14.04 -3.73
C ASN A 224 -19.14 -12.81 -2.92
N GLY A 225 -17.96 -12.23 -3.14
CA GLY A 225 -17.50 -11.04 -2.43
C GLY A 225 -16.62 -11.34 -1.23
N ALA A 226 -16.27 -10.29 -0.47
CA ALA A 226 -15.48 -10.44 0.75
C ALA A 226 -15.95 -9.52 1.88
N TRP A 227 -15.97 -10.06 3.11
CA TRP A 227 -16.24 -9.31 4.32
C TRP A 227 -15.25 -8.16 4.51
N LEU A 228 -15.80 -7.01 4.87
CA LEU A 228 -15.08 -5.85 5.39
C LEU A 228 -15.50 -5.58 6.84
N GLY A 229 -14.80 -4.66 7.49
CA GLY A 229 -15.01 -4.29 8.89
C GLY A 229 -16.26 -3.43 9.15
N ALA A 230 -17.19 -3.28 8.20
CA ALA A 230 -18.43 -2.57 8.46
C ALA A 230 -19.55 -3.53 8.93
N PHE A 231 -20.35 -3.07 9.88
CA PHE A 231 -21.45 -3.82 10.48
C PHE A 231 -22.59 -2.88 10.89
N ALA A 232 -23.81 -3.39 10.93
CA ALA A 232 -24.95 -2.70 11.53
C ALA A 232 -24.83 -2.73 13.06
N GLU A 233 -24.76 -1.56 13.70
CA GLU A 233 -24.86 -1.43 15.16
C GLU A 233 -26.33 -1.45 15.60
N ASN A 234 -27.19 -0.78 14.83
CA ASN A 234 -28.65 -0.80 14.95
C ASN A 234 -29.27 -0.83 13.53
N GLU A 235 -30.60 -0.92 13.46
CA GLU A 235 -31.35 -0.81 12.19
C GLU A 235 -30.96 0.48 11.44
N CYS A 236 -30.49 0.33 10.19
CA CYS A 236 -29.97 1.42 9.35
C CYS A 236 -28.74 2.20 9.90
N GLU A 237 -28.10 1.75 10.98
CA GLU A 237 -26.95 2.44 11.56
C GLU A 237 -25.68 1.59 11.41
N TYR A 238 -24.87 1.89 10.39
CA TYR A 238 -23.66 1.15 10.09
C TYR A 238 -22.41 1.85 10.63
N LYS A 239 -21.48 1.06 11.16
CA LYS A 239 -20.18 1.51 11.63
C LYS A 239 -19.08 0.62 11.08
N TRP A 240 -17.92 1.22 10.90
CA TRP A 240 -16.66 0.48 10.77
C TRP A 240 -16.20 -0.01 12.14
N ILE A 241 -15.40 -1.08 12.15
CA ILE A 241 -14.77 -1.61 13.37
C ILE A 241 -13.91 -0.60 14.14
N ASP A 242 -13.48 0.49 13.49
CA ASP A 242 -12.74 1.60 14.10
C ASP A 242 -13.66 2.68 14.71
N GLY A 243 -14.98 2.48 14.66
CA GLY A 243 -15.98 3.34 15.26
C GLY A 243 -16.49 4.46 14.35
N ARG A 244 -15.90 4.69 13.17
CA ARG A 244 -16.42 5.67 12.21
C ARG A 244 -17.76 5.22 11.66
N THR A 245 -18.67 6.17 11.44
CA THR A 245 -19.97 5.89 10.82
C THR A 245 -19.82 5.62 9.33
N LEU A 246 -20.53 4.61 8.83
CA LEU A 246 -20.78 4.38 7.40
C LEU A 246 -22.20 4.86 7.08
N PRO A 247 -22.38 6.06 6.49
CA PRO A 247 -23.71 6.57 6.19
C PRO A 247 -24.44 5.68 5.18
N THR A 248 -25.76 5.52 5.33
CA THR A 248 -26.61 4.84 4.33
C THR A 248 -26.62 5.58 2.99
N SER A 249 -26.29 6.88 2.99
CA SER A 249 -26.10 7.68 1.78
C SER A 249 -24.68 7.60 1.20
N SER A 250 -23.83 6.69 1.70
CA SER A 250 -22.46 6.53 1.19
C SER A 250 -22.49 6.12 -0.27
N ILE A 251 -21.56 6.67 -1.05
CA ILE A 251 -21.37 6.33 -2.47
C ILE A 251 -20.88 4.89 -2.67
N TYR A 252 -20.46 4.22 -1.60
CA TYR A 252 -19.95 2.86 -1.67
C TYR A 252 -21.06 1.82 -1.78
N TRP A 253 -22.28 2.10 -1.32
CA TRP A 253 -23.39 1.15 -1.39
C TRP A 253 -23.82 0.87 -2.83
N VAL A 254 -24.29 -0.36 -3.09
CA VAL A 254 -24.97 -0.69 -4.34
C VAL A 254 -26.33 0.03 -4.38
N TYR A 255 -26.88 0.20 -5.58
CA TYR A 255 -28.19 0.81 -5.75
C TYR A 255 -29.26 0.06 -4.92
N ASP A 256 -30.06 0.82 -4.18
CA ASP A 256 -31.11 0.38 -3.22
C ASP A 256 -30.61 -0.26 -1.90
N ASP A 257 -29.30 -0.28 -1.64
CA ASP A 257 -28.71 -0.67 -0.36
C ASP A 257 -28.29 0.53 0.51
N PRO A 258 -28.14 0.34 1.83
CA PRO A 258 -28.34 -0.91 2.56
C PRO A 258 -29.81 -1.26 2.79
N GLY A 259 -30.12 -2.56 2.85
CA GLY A 259 -31.44 -3.13 3.15
C GLY A 259 -31.93 -2.89 4.59
N CYS A 260 -31.07 -2.34 5.46
CA CYS A 260 -31.37 -1.88 6.81
C CYS A 260 -31.71 -2.98 7.84
N GLY A 261 -31.11 -4.16 7.78
CA GLY A 261 -31.25 -5.16 8.84
C GLY A 261 -30.39 -4.86 10.07
N SER A 262 -30.93 -5.11 11.26
CA SER A 262 -30.25 -4.83 12.54
C SER A 262 -29.08 -5.76 12.87
N SER A 263 -28.88 -6.83 12.09
CA SER A 263 -27.80 -7.81 12.28
C SER A 263 -26.89 -7.91 11.06
N ASP A 264 -26.94 -6.94 10.17
CA ASP A 264 -26.27 -7.07 8.88
C ASP A 264 -24.76 -6.80 8.99
N ARG A 265 -24.02 -7.40 8.07
CA ARG A 265 -22.57 -7.33 7.91
C ARG A 265 -22.26 -6.87 6.50
N VAL A 266 -21.23 -6.04 6.36
CA VAL A 266 -20.95 -5.43 5.07
C VAL A 266 -19.92 -6.25 4.31
N CYS A 267 -20.30 -6.63 3.10
CA CYS A 267 -19.49 -7.36 2.15
C CYS A 267 -19.21 -6.49 0.92
N LEU A 268 -18.02 -6.63 0.36
CA LEU A 268 -17.72 -6.14 -0.99
C LEU A 268 -18.42 -7.03 -2.01
N TYR A 269 -19.30 -6.43 -2.80
CA TYR A 269 -20.02 -7.08 -3.88
C TYR A 269 -19.43 -6.68 -5.25
N ASN A 270 -19.12 -7.68 -6.08
CA ASN A 270 -18.70 -7.46 -7.46
C ASN A 270 -19.90 -7.55 -8.41
N ASN A 271 -20.21 -6.44 -9.09
CA ASN A 271 -21.10 -6.49 -10.23
C ASN A 271 -20.30 -6.79 -11.51
N ILE A 272 -20.19 -8.08 -11.84
CA ILE A 272 -19.45 -8.58 -13.01
C ILE A 272 -19.96 -7.95 -14.34
N SER A 273 -21.25 -7.61 -14.42
CA SER A 273 -21.83 -7.04 -15.64
C SER A 273 -21.41 -5.60 -15.91
N TYR A 274 -21.06 -4.84 -14.86
CA TYR A 274 -20.65 -3.45 -14.97
C TYR A 274 -19.19 -3.21 -14.59
N ASN A 275 -18.46 -4.25 -14.17
CA ASN A 275 -17.10 -4.18 -13.66
C ASN A 275 -16.95 -3.10 -12.57
N GLN A 276 -17.92 -3.10 -11.66
CA GLN A 276 -18.05 -2.13 -10.57
C GLN A 276 -18.17 -2.86 -9.24
N THR A 277 -17.55 -2.27 -8.23
CA THR A 277 -17.53 -2.79 -6.87
C THR A 277 -18.39 -1.90 -5.99
N TYR A 278 -19.20 -2.54 -5.15
CA TYR A 278 -20.07 -1.87 -4.21
C TYR A 278 -20.01 -2.57 -2.85
N LEU A 279 -20.53 -1.90 -1.83
CA LEU A 279 -20.89 -2.50 -0.55
C LEU A 279 -22.32 -3.02 -0.65
N HIS A 280 -22.54 -4.17 -0.04
CA HIS A 280 -23.86 -4.76 0.15
C HIS A 280 -23.92 -5.28 1.59
N ASP A 281 -25.08 -5.15 2.22
CA ASP A 281 -25.32 -5.67 3.56
C ASP A 281 -25.91 -7.10 3.49
N TYR A 282 -25.28 -8.02 4.19
CA TYR A 282 -25.63 -9.44 4.21
C TYR A 282 -25.95 -9.89 5.62
N SER A 283 -26.66 -11.01 5.74
CA SER A 283 -26.97 -11.59 7.04
C SER A 283 -25.69 -12.06 7.73
N ASP A 284 -25.66 -12.01 9.06
CA ASP A 284 -24.55 -12.57 9.84
C ASP A 284 -24.38 -14.09 9.69
N SER A 285 -25.44 -14.77 9.23
CA SER A 285 -25.45 -16.19 8.88
C SER A 285 -24.76 -16.51 7.56
N ASP A 286 -24.47 -15.52 6.72
CA ASP A 286 -23.81 -15.75 5.44
C ASP A 286 -22.32 -16.02 5.65
N THR A 287 -21.69 -16.66 4.65
CA THR A 287 -20.26 -16.95 4.65
C THR A 287 -19.63 -16.35 3.41
N HIS A 288 -18.53 -15.63 3.59
CA HIS A 288 -17.80 -15.02 2.48
C HIS A 288 -16.29 -15.18 2.72
N SER A 289 -15.51 -14.94 1.66
CA SER A 289 -14.10 -14.59 1.82
C SER A 289 -13.97 -13.33 2.68
N PHE A 290 -12.78 -12.98 3.12
CA PHE A 290 -12.58 -11.79 3.94
C PHE A 290 -11.25 -11.11 3.66
N VAL A 291 -11.20 -9.83 3.98
CA VAL A 291 -10.01 -8.99 3.81
C VAL A 291 -9.62 -8.45 5.17
N CYS A 292 -8.41 -8.76 5.61
CA CYS A 292 -7.83 -8.10 6.77
C CYS A 292 -6.97 -6.92 6.31
N GLN A 293 -6.88 -5.89 7.14
CA GLN A 293 -5.99 -4.76 6.97
C GLN A 293 -5.08 -4.67 8.19
N MET A 294 -3.82 -4.33 7.94
CA MET A 294 -2.86 -4.03 8.99
C MET A 294 -2.95 -2.54 9.36
N PHE A 295 -2.98 -2.26 10.65
CA PHE A 295 -3.10 -0.93 11.25
C PHE A 295 -1.93 -0.69 12.20
N HIS A 296 -1.46 0.54 12.28
CA HIS A 296 -0.48 0.97 13.28
C HIS A 296 -1.18 1.30 14.60
N TYR A 297 -0.54 1.07 15.75
CA TYR A 297 -1.05 1.58 17.02
C TYR A 297 -0.80 3.09 17.12
N ASP A 298 -1.84 3.87 17.39
CA ASP A 298 -1.70 5.31 17.72
C ASP A 298 -0.97 5.54 19.06
#